data_AF-A0A6G2VFI1-F1
#
_entry.id   AF-A0A6G2VFI1-F1
#
_cell.length_a   1.000
_cell.length_b   1.000
_cell.length_c   1.000
_cell.angle_alpha   90.00
_cell.angle_beta   90.00
_cell.angle_gamma   90.00
#
_symmetry.space_group_name_H-M   'P 1'
#
loop_
_entity.id
_entity.type
_entity.pdbx_description
1 polymer ?
#
loop_
_entity_poly.entity_id
_entity_poly.type
_entity_poly.pdbx_seq_one_letter_code
_entity_poly.pdbx_strand_id
1 'polypeptide(L)'
;PHQFSGGQRQRILIAMALAGEPDVLLADEPTTALDATVQDQILTLLGDLNRETGTALVLITHNMGVVARACERVLVMYGGTVVEDGPTAEVLTRPRHPYTAGLLAAVPRLATPSGTRLTGIPGSPPDLTLLGDGCAFADRCTLAEDRCRTATPPLARVAGDVRVACLPAVGRTEPLPAPAPPVRIDRPAPGAVVLEADGLTKTYGGRGARRRGVPALDGVSLTLREGETLGIVGESG
;
A
#
# COMPACT_ATOMS: atom_id res chain seq x y z
N PRO A 1 13.09 -21.57 -18.95
CA PRO A 1 13.23 -20.72 -17.75
C PRO A 1 12.22 -21.06 -16.63
N HIS A 2 12.15 -22.32 -16.22
CA HIS A 2 11.25 -22.83 -15.15
C HIS A 2 12.01 -23.29 -13.90
N GLN A 3 13.35 -23.25 -13.94
CA GLN A 3 14.22 -23.72 -12.86
C GLN A 3 14.55 -22.63 -11.82
N PHE A 4 14.11 -21.39 -12.05
CA PHE A 4 14.36 -20.26 -11.13
C PHE A 4 13.11 -19.92 -10.32
N SER A 5 13.29 -19.64 -9.03
CA SER A 5 12.26 -19.05 -8.16
C SER A 5 11.88 -17.64 -8.64
N GLY A 6 10.73 -17.12 -8.17
CA GLY A 6 10.30 -15.75 -8.47
C GLY A 6 11.40 -14.73 -8.14
N GLY A 7 11.97 -14.81 -6.93
CA GLY A 7 13.07 -13.93 -6.52
C GLY A 7 14.34 -14.08 -7.35
N GLN A 8 14.68 -15.29 -7.82
CA GLN A 8 15.83 -15.49 -8.71
C GLN A 8 15.59 -14.84 -10.08
N ARG A 9 14.39 -14.99 -10.65
CA ARG A 9 14.02 -14.32 -11.91
C ARG A 9 14.06 -12.81 -11.74
N GLN A 10 13.57 -12.29 -10.61
CA GLN A 10 13.61 -10.87 -10.33
C GLN A 10 15.04 -10.32 -10.26
N ARG A 11 15.95 -11.01 -9.58
CA ARG A 11 17.38 -10.62 -9.53
C ARG A 11 18.04 -10.65 -10.90
N ILE A 12 17.72 -11.65 -11.73
CA ILE A 12 18.23 -11.73 -13.11
C ILE A 12 17.72 -10.52 -13.92
N LEU A 13 16.43 -10.18 -13.83
CA LEU A 13 15.86 -9.02 -14.52
C LEU A 13 16.48 -7.70 -14.06
N ILE A 14 16.69 -7.52 -12.75
CA ILE A 14 17.36 -6.34 -12.20
C ILE A 14 18.79 -6.24 -12.73
N ALA A 15 19.55 -7.34 -12.72
CA ALA A 15 20.91 -7.36 -13.26
C ALA A 15 20.94 -7.03 -14.76
N MET A 16 19.98 -7.55 -15.54
CA MET A 16 19.86 -7.22 -16.96
C MET A 16 19.55 -5.73 -17.18
N ALA A 17 18.67 -5.14 -16.36
CA ALA A 17 18.32 -3.72 -16.45
C ALA A 17 19.52 -2.81 -16.11
N LEU A 18 20.36 -3.23 -15.17
CA LEU A 18 21.52 -2.45 -14.70
C LEU A 18 22.80 -2.68 -15.50
N ALA A 19 22.85 -3.72 -16.35
CA ALA A 19 24.03 -4.04 -17.15
C ALA A 19 24.47 -2.90 -18.09
N GLY A 20 23.56 -1.97 -18.42
CA GLY A 20 23.85 -0.79 -19.23
C GLY A 20 24.17 0.48 -18.43
N GLU A 21 24.38 0.39 -17.11
CA GLU A 21 24.65 1.53 -16.22
C GLU A 21 23.66 2.70 -16.43
N PRO A 22 22.34 2.47 -16.31
CA PRO A 22 21.35 3.47 -16.67
C PRO A 22 21.35 4.65 -15.68
N ASP A 23 21.07 5.85 -16.18
CA ASP A 23 20.80 7.02 -15.33
C ASP A 23 19.49 6.88 -14.54
N VAL A 24 18.52 6.12 -15.08
CA VAL A 24 17.19 5.92 -14.50
C VAL A 24 16.75 4.47 -14.60
N LEU A 25 16.32 3.88 -13.50
CA LEU A 25 15.70 2.56 -13.41
C LEU A 25 14.20 2.70 -13.10
N LEU A 26 13.35 2.22 -14.00
CA LEU A 26 11.92 2.09 -13.79
C LEU A 26 11.59 0.68 -13.27
N ALA A 27 11.12 0.59 -12.03
CA ALA A 27 10.77 -0.66 -11.38
C ALA A 27 9.25 -0.75 -11.24
N ASP A 28 8.60 -1.42 -12.20
CA ASP A 28 7.15 -1.63 -12.21
C ASP A 28 6.76 -2.87 -11.41
N GLU A 29 6.15 -2.67 -10.25
CA GLU A 29 5.73 -3.72 -9.32
C GLU A 29 6.80 -4.81 -9.07
N PRO A 30 8.05 -4.42 -8.74
CA PRO A 30 9.22 -5.31 -8.79
C PRO A 30 9.20 -6.40 -7.71
N THR A 31 8.25 -6.36 -6.80
CA THR A 31 8.12 -7.31 -5.69
C THR A 31 6.83 -8.11 -5.76
N THR A 32 6.03 -7.95 -6.82
CA THR A 32 4.81 -8.72 -7.00
C THR A 32 5.10 -10.21 -7.06
N ALA A 33 4.25 -11.01 -6.41
CA ALA A 33 4.36 -12.46 -6.28
C ALA A 33 5.63 -12.97 -5.55
N LEU A 34 6.31 -12.09 -4.81
CA LEU A 34 7.38 -12.47 -3.87
C LEU A 34 6.82 -12.53 -2.45
N ASP A 35 7.34 -13.46 -1.63
CA ASP A 35 7.07 -13.45 -0.20
C ASP A 35 7.70 -12.22 0.46
N ALA A 36 7.22 -11.84 1.65
CA ALA A 36 7.67 -10.63 2.35
C ALA A 36 9.20 -10.59 2.60
N THR A 37 9.82 -11.75 2.86
CA THR A 37 11.28 -11.82 3.09
C THR A 37 12.05 -11.57 1.80
N VAL A 38 11.62 -12.16 0.68
CA VAL A 38 12.26 -11.95 -0.62
C VAL A 38 12.00 -10.54 -1.14
N GLN A 39 10.79 -10.01 -0.96
CA GLN A 39 10.45 -8.61 -1.25
C GLN A 39 11.44 -7.67 -0.57
N ASP A 40 11.67 -7.85 0.74
CA ASP A 40 12.62 -7.04 1.48
C ASP A 40 14.03 -7.08 0.88
N GLN A 41 14.51 -8.29 0.56
CA GLN A 41 15.83 -8.44 -0.05
C GLN A 41 15.94 -7.75 -1.41
N ILE A 42 14.86 -7.73 -2.21
CA ILE A 42 14.83 -7.03 -3.51
C ILE A 42 14.83 -5.52 -3.31
N LEU A 43 14.02 -4.98 -2.39
CA LEU A 43 13.98 -3.55 -2.12
C LEU A 43 15.30 -3.04 -1.54
N THR A 44 15.92 -3.81 -0.64
CA THR A 44 17.25 -3.51 -0.11
C THR A 44 18.29 -3.49 -1.22
N LEU A 45 18.29 -4.50 -2.09
CA LEU A 45 19.18 -4.56 -3.25
C LEU A 45 19.01 -3.34 -4.16
N LEU A 46 17.78 -2.96 -4.50
CA LEU A 46 17.52 -1.77 -5.33
C LEU A 46 18.01 -0.48 -4.67
N GLY A 47 17.80 -0.33 -3.36
CA GLY A 47 18.28 0.81 -2.59
C GLY A 47 19.80 0.88 -2.50
N ASP A 48 20.47 -0.25 -2.33
CA ASP A 48 21.94 -0.35 -2.32
C ASP A 48 22.51 0.07 -3.67
N LEU A 49 21.94 -0.46 -4.76
CA LEU A 49 22.36 -0.14 -6.12
C LEU A 49 22.15 1.34 -6.47
N ASN A 50 20.99 1.92 -6.12
CA ASN A 50 20.75 3.36 -6.29
C ASN A 50 21.83 4.22 -5.62
N ARG A 51 22.28 3.84 -4.40
CA ARG A 51 23.34 4.58 -3.70
C ARG A 51 24.73 4.35 -4.28
N GLU A 52 25.01 3.15 -4.78
CA GLU A 52 26.33 2.81 -5.35
C GLU A 52 26.53 3.37 -6.76
N THR A 53 25.50 3.32 -7.60
CA THR A 53 25.60 3.73 -9.02
C THR A 53 25.15 5.17 -9.28
N GLY A 54 24.40 5.77 -8.36
CA GLY A 54 23.75 7.07 -8.59
C GLY A 54 22.55 7.01 -9.55
N THR A 55 22.13 5.82 -9.98
CA THR A 55 20.97 5.61 -10.86
C THR A 55 19.69 6.05 -10.15
N ALA A 56 18.93 6.99 -10.71
CA ALA A 56 17.64 7.38 -10.17
C ALA A 56 16.64 6.21 -10.22
N LEU A 57 15.95 5.91 -9.12
CA LEU A 57 14.98 4.82 -9.03
C LEU A 57 13.55 5.36 -9.03
N VAL A 58 12.74 4.93 -10.00
CA VAL A 58 11.29 5.15 -10.02
C VAL A 58 10.59 3.83 -9.72
N LEU A 59 9.95 3.76 -8.55
CA LEU A 59 9.21 2.58 -8.11
C LEU A 59 7.71 2.78 -8.34
N ILE A 60 7.08 1.87 -9.05
CA ILE A 60 5.61 1.80 -9.19
C ILE A 60 5.12 0.65 -8.30
N THR A 61 4.24 0.97 -7.36
CA THR A 61 3.60 -0.06 -6.53
C THR A 61 2.26 0.41 -5.97
N HIS A 62 1.35 -0.54 -5.77
CA HIS A 62 0.11 -0.33 -5.02
C HIS A 62 0.28 -0.47 -3.49
N ASN A 63 1.45 -0.90 -2.99
CA ASN A 63 1.67 -1.13 -1.57
C ASN A 63 2.30 0.08 -0.86
N MET A 64 1.51 0.78 -0.04
CA MET A 64 1.97 1.96 0.71
C MET A 64 3.06 1.64 1.74
N GLY A 65 3.12 0.41 2.27
CA GLY A 65 4.19 -0.02 3.18
C GLY A 65 5.54 -0.12 2.47
N VAL A 66 5.54 -0.57 1.21
CA VAL A 66 6.74 -0.56 0.36
C VAL A 66 7.20 0.87 0.10
N VAL A 67 6.27 1.77 -0.28
CA VAL A 67 6.57 3.19 -0.50
C VAL A 67 7.17 3.84 0.74
N ALA A 68 6.56 3.61 1.92
CA ALA A 68 7.03 4.17 3.19
C ALA A 68 8.47 3.77 3.53
N ARG A 69 8.92 2.60 3.07
CA ARG A 69 10.24 2.06 3.36
C ARG A 69 11.29 2.42 2.31
N ALA A 70 10.90 2.50 1.03
CA ALA A 70 11.83 2.54 -0.09
C ALA A 70 11.91 3.90 -0.80
N CYS A 71 10.96 4.82 -0.58
CA CYS A 71 10.84 6.05 -1.37
C CYS A 71 10.95 7.31 -0.50
N GLU A 72 11.70 8.31 -0.97
CA GLU A 72 11.79 9.64 -0.34
C GLU A 72 10.64 10.58 -0.77
N ARG A 73 10.15 10.42 -2.01
CA ARG A 73 9.05 11.16 -2.60
C ARG A 73 8.02 10.17 -3.18
N VAL A 74 6.74 10.51 -3.11
CA VAL A 74 5.64 9.69 -3.65
C VAL A 74 4.75 10.52 -4.57
N LEU A 75 4.29 9.90 -5.65
CA LEU A 75 3.18 10.37 -6.48
C LEU A 75 2.03 9.38 -6.34
N VAL A 76 0.89 9.85 -5.85
CA VAL A 76 -0.34 9.08 -5.77
C VAL A 76 -1.15 9.38 -7.01
N MET A 77 -1.57 8.32 -7.71
CA MET A 77 -2.35 8.44 -8.94
C MET A 77 -3.74 7.84 -8.79
N TYR A 78 -4.72 8.44 -9.46
CA TYR A 78 -6.07 7.92 -9.59
C TYR A 78 -6.66 8.28 -10.95
N GLY A 79 -7.31 7.32 -11.62
CA GLY A 79 -7.99 7.59 -12.89
C GLY A 79 -7.06 8.17 -13.97
N GLY A 80 -5.79 7.75 -14.01
CA GLY A 80 -4.79 8.28 -14.94
C GLY A 80 -4.21 9.65 -14.58
N THR A 81 -4.54 10.22 -13.42
CA THR A 81 -4.08 11.56 -12.99
C THR A 81 -3.27 11.48 -11.70
N VAL A 82 -2.28 12.36 -11.54
CA VAL A 82 -1.59 12.55 -10.25
C VAL A 82 -2.51 13.35 -9.35
N VAL A 83 -2.94 12.73 -8.26
CA VAL A 83 -3.86 13.35 -7.30
C VAL A 83 -3.14 13.96 -6.10
N GLU A 84 -1.97 13.43 -5.77
CA GLU A 84 -1.15 13.96 -4.68
C GLU A 84 0.33 13.64 -4.94
N ASP A 85 1.20 14.58 -4.59
CA ASP A 85 2.64 14.46 -4.85
C ASP A 85 3.43 15.23 -3.79
N GLY A 86 4.43 14.61 -3.19
CA GLY A 86 5.25 15.25 -2.17
C GLY A 86 6.19 14.29 -1.46
N PRO A 87 6.91 14.77 -0.42
CA PRO A 87 7.73 13.92 0.43
C PRO A 87 6.90 12.78 1.03
N THR A 88 7.43 11.56 0.98
CA THR A 88 6.71 10.35 1.42
C THR A 88 6.19 10.50 2.85
N ALA A 89 7.02 11.02 3.76
CA ALA A 89 6.62 11.23 5.15
C ALA A 89 5.41 12.18 5.28
N GLU A 90 5.32 13.23 4.49
CA GLU A 90 4.22 14.20 4.57
C GLU A 90 2.94 13.62 3.96
N VAL A 91 3.03 13.01 2.78
CA VAL A 91 1.87 12.42 2.08
C VAL A 91 1.25 11.26 2.88
N LEU A 92 2.09 10.40 3.50
CA LEU A 92 1.60 9.24 4.25
C LEU A 92 1.08 9.57 5.66
N THR A 93 1.48 10.71 6.25
CA THR A 93 1.03 11.10 7.60
C THR A 93 -0.03 12.19 7.61
N ARG A 94 -0.04 13.07 6.59
CA ARG A 94 -0.95 14.21 6.46
C ARG A 94 -1.53 14.26 5.04
N PRO A 95 -2.21 13.20 4.58
CA PRO A 95 -2.76 13.12 3.24
C PRO A 95 -3.77 14.24 2.99
N ARG A 96 -3.64 14.92 1.85
CA ARG A 96 -4.49 16.06 1.48
C ARG A 96 -5.57 15.68 0.49
N HIS A 97 -5.34 14.68 -0.36
CA HIS A 97 -6.36 14.19 -1.27
C HIS A 97 -7.26 13.16 -0.57
N PRO A 98 -8.61 13.23 -0.69
CA PRO A 98 -9.51 12.28 -0.05
C PRO A 98 -9.27 10.82 -0.45
N TYR A 99 -8.82 10.59 -1.67
CA TYR A 99 -8.37 9.26 -2.13
C TYR A 99 -7.17 8.74 -1.33
N THR A 100 -6.10 9.54 -1.18
CA THR A 100 -4.91 9.16 -0.41
C THR A 100 -5.26 8.88 1.05
N ALA A 101 -6.10 9.73 1.65
CA ALA A 101 -6.60 9.51 3.00
C ALA A 101 -7.41 8.21 3.11
N GLY A 102 -8.24 7.91 2.11
CA GLY A 102 -8.97 6.65 1.99
C GLY A 102 -8.06 5.43 1.86
N LEU A 103 -7.00 5.51 1.05
CA LEU A 103 -6.01 4.43 0.91
C LEU A 103 -5.35 4.10 2.24
N LEU A 104 -4.89 5.12 2.97
CA LEU A 104 -4.23 4.96 4.26
C LEU A 104 -5.19 4.47 5.35
N ALA A 105 -6.47 4.84 5.29
CA ALA A 105 -7.50 4.34 6.19
C ALA A 105 -7.88 2.87 5.92
N ALA A 106 -7.68 2.39 4.69
CA ALA A 106 -7.96 1.01 4.30
C ALA A 106 -6.84 0.03 4.69
N VAL A 107 -5.64 0.52 5.04
CA VAL A 107 -4.52 -0.32 5.48
C VAL A 107 -4.81 -0.89 6.88
N PRO A 108 -4.85 -2.23 7.07
CA PRO A 108 -4.99 -2.83 8.38
C PRO A 108 -3.85 -2.42 9.32
N ARG A 109 -4.17 -2.11 10.58
CA ARG A 109 -3.17 -1.81 11.62
C ARG A 109 -3.18 -2.90 12.68
N LEU A 110 -2.00 -3.38 13.08
CA LEU A 110 -1.86 -4.39 14.12
C LEU A 110 -2.44 -3.96 15.47
N ALA A 111 -2.42 -2.65 15.75
CA ALA A 111 -2.98 -2.09 16.99
C ALA A 111 -4.52 -1.98 16.98
N THR A 112 -5.18 -2.24 15.84
CA THR A 112 -6.64 -2.15 15.75
C THR A 112 -7.29 -3.33 16.50
N PRO A 113 -8.24 -3.08 17.43
CA PRO A 113 -8.92 -4.15 18.15
C PRO A 113 -9.62 -5.13 17.21
N SER A 114 -9.57 -6.43 17.54
CA SER A 114 -10.30 -7.47 16.81
C SER A 114 -11.81 -7.16 16.76
N GLY A 115 -12.42 -7.37 15.59
CA GLY A 115 -13.85 -7.08 15.36
C GLY A 115 -14.14 -5.66 14.90
N THR A 116 -13.10 -4.87 14.67
CA THR A 116 -13.21 -3.58 13.98
C THR A 116 -13.31 -3.82 12.48
N ARG A 117 -14.33 -3.26 11.82
CA ARG A 117 -14.51 -3.41 10.37
C ARG A 117 -13.45 -2.61 9.61
N LEU A 118 -12.83 -3.19 8.58
CA LEU A 118 -11.93 -2.43 7.70
C LEU A 118 -12.70 -1.37 6.92
N THR A 119 -12.18 -0.15 6.89
CA THR A 119 -12.77 0.96 6.14
C THR A 119 -12.25 0.94 4.70
N GLY A 120 -13.05 0.41 3.77
CA GLY A 120 -12.75 0.50 2.34
C GLY A 120 -13.17 1.84 1.73
N ILE A 121 -12.61 2.17 0.57
CA ILE A 121 -13.09 3.30 -0.25
C ILE A 121 -14.36 2.85 -0.99
N PRO A 122 -15.53 3.48 -0.76
CA PRO A 122 -16.80 3.05 -1.34
C PRO A 122 -16.80 3.15 -2.86
N GLY A 123 -17.71 2.40 -3.50
CA GLY A 123 -17.86 2.36 -4.95
C GLY A 123 -16.74 1.62 -5.68
N SER A 124 -16.85 1.55 -7.00
CA SER A 124 -15.89 0.88 -7.89
C SER A 124 -14.98 1.90 -8.58
N PRO A 125 -13.73 1.55 -8.95
CA PRO A 125 -12.91 2.39 -9.83
C PRO A 125 -13.67 2.80 -11.10
N PRO A 126 -13.48 4.03 -11.61
CA PRO A 126 -14.15 4.48 -12.81
C PRO A 126 -13.66 3.69 -14.03
N ASP A 127 -14.51 3.60 -15.04
CA ASP A 127 -14.08 3.19 -16.37
C ASP A 127 -13.27 4.34 -16.98
N LEU A 128 -11.99 4.09 -17.29
CA LEU A 128 -11.09 5.10 -17.84
C LEU A 128 -11.52 5.59 -19.23
N THR A 129 -12.35 4.83 -19.94
CA THR A 129 -12.89 5.23 -21.26
C THR A 129 -14.07 6.19 -21.15
N LEU A 130 -14.70 6.28 -19.97
CA LEU A 130 -15.86 7.11 -19.69
C LEU A 130 -15.51 8.33 -18.81
N LEU A 131 -14.23 8.62 -18.61
CA LEU A 131 -13.80 9.80 -17.88
C LEU A 131 -14.22 11.05 -18.66
N GLY A 132 -15.18 11.78 -18.11
CA GLY A 132 -15.60 13.09 -18.61
C GLY A 132 -14.80 14.24 -18.00
N ASP A 133 -15.32 15.44 -18.18
CA ASP A 133 -14.79 16.64 -17.52
C ASP A 133 -15.01 16.55 -16.00
N GLY A 134 -13.98 16.85 -15.19
CA GLY A 134 -14.10 16.76 -13.73
C GLY A 134 -12.96 16.02 -13.04
N CYS A 135 -13.13 15.83 -11.73
CA CYS A 135 -12.26 14.99 -10.91
C CYS A 135 -12.67 13.52 -11.07
N ALA A 136 -11.73 12.67 -11.51
CA ALA A 136 -11.97 11.24 -11.68
C ALA A 136 -12.44 10.53 -10.39
N PHE A 137 -12.15 11.09 -9.20
CA PHE A 137 -12.55 10.53 -7.91
C PHE A 137 -13.90 11.03 -7.39
N ALA A 138 -14.57 11.96 -8.08
CA ALA A 138 -15.76 12.64 -7.57
C ALA A 138 -16.89 11.69 -7.14
N ASP A 139 -17.13 10.59 -7.87
CA ASP A 139 -18.21 9.64 -7.57
C ASP A 139 -17.98 8.81 -6.30
N ARG A 140 -16.74 8.75 -5.83
CA ARG A 140 -16.34 7.97 -4.64
C ARG A 140 -15.87 8.86 -3.49
N CYS A 141 -15.73 10.15 -3.74
CA CYS A 141 -15.24 11.12 -2.78
C CYS A 141 -16.37 11.51 -1.82
N THR A 142 -16.17 11.27 -0.52
CA THR A 142 -17.10 11.69 0.54
C THR A 142 -17.15 13.21 0.74
N LEU A 143 -16.23 13.95 0.11
CA LEU A 143 -16.10 15.40 0.16
C LEU A 143 -16.35 16.04 -1.23
N ALA A 144 -16.99 15.32 -2.16
CA ALA A 144 -17.30 15.86 -3.47
C ALA A 144 -18.29 17.03 -3.38
N GLU A 145 -18.01 18.09 -4.13
CA GLU A 145 -18.89 19.22 -4.37
C GLU A 145 -19.32 19.20 -5.85
N ASP A 146 -20.36 19.94 -6.23
CA ASP A 146 -20.86 19.95 -7.61
C ASP A 146 -19.79 20.32 -8.64
N ARG A 147 -18.92 21.28 -8.31
CA ARG A 147 -17.78 21.68 -9.16
C ARG A 147 -16.76 20.56 -9.40
N CYS A 148 -16.67 19.56 -8.51
CA CYS A 148 -15.78 18.42 -8.70
C CYS A 148 -16.22 17.53 -9.88
N ARG A 149 -17.49 17.62 -10.28
CA ARG A 149 -18.08 16.83 -11.38
C ARG A 149 -17.99 17.52 -12.74
N THR A 150 -17.54 18.78 -12.77
CA THR A 150 -17.53 19.59 -13.98
C THR A 150 -16.19 20.29 -14.24
N ALA A 151 -15.28 20.30 -13.25
CA ALA A 151 -13.95 20.89 -13.38
C ALA A 151 -12.86 19.92 -12.92
N THR A 152 -11.89 19.66 -13.79
CA THR A 152 -10.70 18.88 -13.44
C THR A 152 -9.80 19.70 -12.52
N PRO A 153 -9.48 19.20 -11.30
CA PRO A 153 -8.64 19.95 -10.39
C PRO A 153 -7.20 20.04 -10.94
N PRO A 154 -6.57 21.23 -10.96
CA PRO A 154 -5.16 21.33 -11.29
C PRO A 154 -4.32 20.79 -10.14
N LEU A 155 -3.15 20.20 -10.45
CA LEU A 155 -2.16 19.81 -9.45
C LEU A 155 -1.49 21.07 -8.87
N ALA A 156 -1.99 21.56 -7.74
CA ALA A 156 -1.58 22.82 -7.13
C ALA A 156 -0.79 22.60 -5.83
N ARG A 157 0.20 23.46 -5.57
CA ARG A 157 0.98 23.44 -4.32
C ARG A 157 0.11 23.93 -3.16
N VAL A 158 0.13 23.20 -2.05
CA VAL A 158 -0.76 23.43 -0.89
C VAL A 158 -0.04 23.54 0.45
N ALA A 159 1.14 22.94 0.60
CA ALA A 159 2.10 23.26 1.65
C ALA A 159 3.48 22.71 1.29
N GLY A 160 4.54 23.44 1.65
CA GLY A 160 5.91 23.00 1.36
C GLY A 160 6.05 22.54 -0.10
N ASP A 161 6.55 21.33 -0.29
CA ASP A 161 6.70 20.67 -1.60
C ASP A 161 5.55 19.72 -1.97
N VAL A 162 4.45 19.76 -1.22
CA VAL A 162 3.24 18.99 -1.48
C VAL A 162 2.35 19.69 -2.48
N ARG A 163 1.98 18.94 -3.52
CA ARG A 163 1.01 19.31 -4.54
C ARG A 163 -0.18 18.36 -4.49
N VAL A 164 -1.38 18.88 -4.70
CA VAL A 164 -2.64 18.11 -4.68
C VAL A 164 -3.55 18.56 -5.81
N ALA A 165 -4.20 17.60 -6.48
CA ALA A 165 -5.24 17.86 -7.46
C ALA A 165 -6.61 17.67 -6.81
N CYS A 166 -7.04 18.64 -6.00
CA CYS A 166 -8.31 18.57 -5.27
C CYS A 166 -8.92 19.96 -5.07
N LEU A 167 -10.09 20.24 -5.65
CA LEU A 167 -10.72 21.57 -5.57
C LEU A 167 -11.02 22.02 -4.12
N PRO A 168 -11.50 21.15 -3.21
CA PRO A 168 -11.66 21.52 -1.79
C PRO A 168 -10.34 21.77 -1.04
N ALA A 169 -9.22 21.20 -1.48
CA ALA A 169 -7.94 21.32 -0.79
C ALA A 169 -7.15 22.58 -1.20
N VAL A 170 -7.49 23.20 -2.33
CA VAL A 170 -6.85 24.44 -2.81
C VAL A 170 -7.03 25.54 -1.76
N GLY A 171 -5.92 26.15 -1.33
CA GLY A 171 -5.90 27.21 -0.34
C GLY A 171 -5.96 26.75 1.13
N ARG A 172 -6.03 25.43 1.39
CA ARG A 172 -5.98 24.88 2.75
C ARG A 172 -4.57 24.43 3.13
N THR A 173 -4.10 24.85 4.29
CA THR A 173 -2.85 24.36 4.87
C THR A 173 -3.04 23.07 5.66
N GLU A 174 -4.24 22.83 6.19
CA GLU A 174 -4.61 21.62 6.94
C GLU A 174 -5.18 20.52 6.02
N PRO A 175 -4.92 19.24 6.34
CA PRO A 175 -5.56 18.11 5.67
C PRO A 175 -7.08 18.19 5.71
N LEU A 176 -7.73 17.64 4.68
CA LEU A 176 -9.17 17.44 4.70
C LEU A 176 -9.56 16.41 5.79
N PRO A 177 -10.81 16.44 6.29
CA PRO A 177 -11.26 15.50 7.29
C PRO A 177 -10.96 14.05 6.89
N ALA A 178 -10.36 13.30 7.82
CA ALA A 178 -10.11 11.88 7.61
C ALA A 178 -11.42 11.10 7.41
N PRO A 179 -11.39 9.96 6.71
CA PRO A 179 -12.53 9.06 6.65
C PRO A 179 -13.05 8.72 8.05
N ALA A 180 -14.36 8.51 8.18
CA ALA A 180 -14.95 8.15 9.47
C ALA A 180 -14.24 6.93 10.07
N PRO A 181 -14.04 6.91 11.40
CA PRO A 181 -13.37 5.80 12.07
C PRO A 181 -14.17 4.51 11.83
N PRO A 182 -13.47 3.36 11.79
CA PRO A 182 -14.11 2.09 11.55
C PRO A 182 -15.13 1.78 12.66
N VAL A 183 -16.30 1.33 12.26
CA VAL A 183 -17.38 0.99 13.18
C VAL A 183 -17.14 -0.43 13.73
N ARG A 184 -17.26 -0.58 15.04
CA ARG A 184 -17.28 -1.90 15.68
C ARG A 184 -18.59 -2.59 15.29
N ILE A 185 -18.49 -3.77 14.70
CA ILE A 185 -19.65 -4.58 14.38
C ILE A 185 -20.01 -5.44 15.58
N ASP A 186 -21.29 -5.40 15.98
CA ASP A 186 -21.84 -6.37 16.91
C ASP A 186 -21.75 -7.75 16.27
N ARG A 187 -20.93 -8.61 16.86
CA ARG A 187 -20.87 -10.00 16.43
C ARG A 187 -22.12 -10.71 16.94
N PRO A 188 -22.77 -11.56 16.13
CA PRO A 188 -23.82 -12.45 16.61
C PRO A 188 -23.34 -13.23 17.83
N ALA A 189 -24.27 -13.65 18.69
CA ALA A 189 -23.93 -14.51 19.82
C ALA A 189 -23.14 -15.72 19.30
N PRO A 190 -21.92 -15.96 19.81
CA PRO A 190 -21.03 -16.95 19.25
C PRO A 190 -21.65 -18.35 19.29
N GLY A 191 -21.63 -19.06 18.16
CA GLY A 191 -21.97 -20.48 18.11
C GLY A 191 -20.94 -21.37 18.83
N ALA A 192 -21.08 -22.69 18.68
CA ALA A 192 -20.12 -23.63 19.22
C ALA A 192 -18.72 -23.38 18.66
N VAL A 193 -17.66 -23.67 19.43
CA VAL A 193 -16.29 -23.66 18.91
C VAL A 193 -16.15 -24.76 17.88
N VAL A 194 -15.72 -24.40 16.67
CA VAL A 194 -15.47 -25.35 15.57
C VAL A 194 -13.97 -25.60 15.42
N LEU A 195 -13.13 -24.59 15.68
CA LEU A 195 -11.68 -24.71 15.66
C LEU A 195 -11.10 -23.81 16.76
N GLU A 196 -10.13 -24.33 17.50
CA GLU A 196 -9.37 -23.58 18.49
C GLU A 196 -7.89 -23.95 18.34
N ALA A 197 -7.03 -22.94 18.40
CA ALA A 197 -5.60 -23.11 18.47
C ALA A 197 -5.00 -22.07 19.42
N ASP A 198 -4.07 -22.50 20.25
CA ASP A 198 -3.44 -21.66 21.26
C ASP A 198 -1.92 -21.65 21.08
N GLY A 199 -1.32 -20.46 21.10
CA GLY A 199 0.13 -20.27 21.08
C GLY A 199 0.84 -20.83 19.84
N LEU A 200 0.18 -20.87 18.68
CA LEU A 200 0.76 -21.43 17.46
C LEU A 200 2.05 -20.72 17.08
N THR A 201 3.13 -21.50 17.03
CA THR A 201 4.47 -21.01 16.67
C THR A 201 5.02 -21.87 15.54
N LYS A 202 5.56 -21.23 14.50
CA LYS A 202 6.18 -21.89 13.35
C LYS A 202 7.46 -21.14 12.99
N THR A 203 8.59 -21.84 12.98
CA THR A 203 9.86 -21.30 12.49
C THR A 203 10.36 -22.16 11.34
N TYR A 204 10.73 -21.53 10.22
CA TYR A 204 11.42 -22.21 9.13
C TYR A 204 12.94 -22.17 9.37
N GLY A 205 13.57 -23.34 9.35
CA GLY A 205 15.01 -23.48 9.59
C GLY A 205 15.86 -23.07 8.38
N GLY A 206 16.96 -22.35 8.63
CA GLY A 206 18.02 -22.19 7.65
C GLY A 206 18.91 -23.44 7.61
N ARG A 207 19.21 -23.98 6.41
CA ARG A 207 20.27 -24.99 6.28
C ARG A 207 21.63 -24.33 6.58
N GLY A 208 22.33 -24.82 7.62
CA GLY A 208 23.71 -24.45 7.97
C GLY A 208 23.88 -23.68 9.29
N ALA A 209 25.08 -23.73 9.87
CA ALA A 209 25.40 -23.27 11.23
C ALA A 209 25.32 -21.74 11.47
N ARG A 210 24.94 -20.93 10.48
CA ARG A 210 24.98 -19.44 10.55
C ARG A 210 23.67 -18.72 10.18
N ARG A 211 22.57 -19.41 9.90
CA ARG A 211 21.30 -18.74 9.56
C ARG A 211 20.31 -18.83 10.72
N ARG A 212 19.94 -17.68 11.30
CA ARG A 212 18.78 -17.55 12.20
C ARG A 212 17.54 -18.08 11.46
N GLY A 213 16.75 -18.92 12.14
CA GLY A 213 15.46 -19.36 11.62
C GLY A 213 14.54 -18.16 11.43
N VAL A 214 13.64 -18.25 10.44
CA VAL A 214 12.64 -17.21 10.19
C VAL A 214 11.35 -17.61 10.91
N PRO A 215 10.92 -16.87 11.96
CA PRO A 215 9.63 -17.12 12.58
C PRO A 215 8.54 -16.72 11.57
N ALA A 216 7.72 -17.70 11.18
CA ALA A 216 6.55 -17.51 10.33
C ALA A 216 5.26 -17.32 11.14
N LEU A 217 5.19 -17.92 12.33
CA LEU A 217 4.15 -17.69 13.33
C LEU A 217 4.82 -17.62 14.70
N ASP A 218 4.41 -16.68 15.53
CA ASP A 218 4.96 -16.50 16.88
C ASP A 218 3.82 -16.30 17.89
N GLY A 219 3.49 -17.37 18.62
CA GLY A 219 2.49 -17.33 19.69
C GLY A 219 1.07 -16.95 19.25
N VAL A 220 0.61 -17.38 18.08
CA VAL A 220 -0.72 -17.00 17.56
C VAL A 220 -1.82 -17.89 18.14
N SER A 221 -2.75 -17.30 18.90
CA SER A 221 -3.97 -17.97 19.35
C SER A 221 -5.19 -17.51 18.54
N LEU A 222 -6.05 -18.45 18.16
CA LEU A 222 -7.29 -18.19 17.42
C LEU A 222 -8.40 -19.16 17.83
N THR A 223 -9.62 -18.66 17.78
CA THR A 223 -10.84 -19.46 17.97
C THR A 223 -11.79 -19.11 16.83
N LEU A 224 -12.28 -20.11 16.11
CA LEU A 224 -13.31 -20.00 15.09
C LEU A 224 -14.56 -20.73 15.57
N ARG A 225 -15.70 -20.04 15.50
CA ARG A 225 -16.98 -20.56 15.94
C ARG A 225 -17.93 -20.76 14.78
N GLU A 226 -18.99 -21.52 15.01
CA GLU A 226 -20.03 -21.75 14.02
C GLU A 226 -20.64 -20.42 13.55
N GLY A 227 -20.78 -20.26 12.23
CA GLY A 227 -21.26 -19.03 11.60
C GLY A 227 -20.19 -17.94 11.41
N GLU A 228 -18.96 -18.14 11.88
CA GLU A 228 -17.84 -17.23 11.63
C GLU A 228 -17.05 -17.61 10.39
N THR A 229 -16.36 -16.63 9.80
CA THR A 229 -15.32 -16.86 8.79
C THR A 229 -14.03 -16.22 9.29
N LEU A 230 -12.96 -17.00 9.38
CA LEU A 230 -11.63 -16.52 9.77
C LEU A 230 -10.76 -16.40 8.52
N GLY A 231 -10.35 -15.16 8.22
CA GLY A 231 -9.30 -14.87 7.25
C GLY A 231 -7.97 -14.67 7.97
N ILE A 232 -6.90 -15.31 7.49
CA ILE A 232 -5.53 -15.06 7.94
C ILE A 232 -4.86 -14.26 6.82
N VAL A 233 -4.38 -13.06 7.16
CA VAL A 233 -3.73 -12.13 6.24
C VAL A 233 -2.26 -12.04 6.65
N GLY A 234 -1.36 -12.30 5.71
CA GLY A 234 0.08 -12.20 5.92
C GLY A 234 0.59 -10.79 5.67
N GLU A 235 1.88 -10.55 5.92
CA GLU A 235 2.53 -9.27 5.58
C GLU A 235 2.48 -8.99 4.05
N SER A 236 2.42 -10.05 3.23
CA SER A 236 2.27 -9.97 1.78
C SER A 236 0.82 -9.83 1.28
N GLY A 237 -0.16 -9.77 2.19
CA GLY A 237 -1.59 -9.94 1.88
C GLY A 237 -2.03 -11.39 2.09
#